data_AF-A0A3D2R4X2-F1
#
_entry.id   AF-A0A3D2R4X2-F1
#
_cell.length_a   1.000
_cell.length_b   1.000
_cell.length_c   1.000
_cell.angle_alpha   90.00
_cell.angle_beta   90.00
_cell.angle_gamma   90.00
#
_symmetry.space_group_name_H-M   'P 1'
#
loop_
_entity.id
_entity.type
_entity.pdbx_description
1 polymer ?
#
loop_
_entity_poly.entity_id
_entity_poly.type
_entity_poly.pdbx_seq_one_letter_code
_entity_poly.pdbx_strand_id
1 'polypeptide(L)'
;MKKLLLLLFLIPYLVIANESNSLEVNLLPLESDRYNILIKGNTSSSQIDLEQELRRRIHETCGTRFEIENIELGNINDDGYKKLTMHGIFKCYVSSQM
;
A
#
# COMPACT_ATOMS: atom_id res chain seq x y z
N MET A 1 -37.42 40.79 -31.52
CA MET A 1 -36.81 39.51 -31.94
C MET A 1 -35.62 39.22 -31.05
N LYS A 2 -35.50 37.96 -30.64
CA LYS A 2 -34.55 37.40 -29.68
C LYS A 2 -33.09 37.59 -30.11
N LYS A 3 -32.18 37.73 -29.14
CA LYS A 3 -30.87 37.05 -29.12
C LYS A 3 -30.29 37.16 -27.69
N LEU A 4 -30.82 36.31 -26.81
CA LEU A 4 -30.26 36.03 -25.50
C LEU A 4 -28.96 35.26 -25.74
N LEU A 5 -27.81 35.87 -25.49
CA LEU A 5 -26.51 35.24 -25.65
C LEU A 5 -26.31 34.26 -24.49
N LEU A 6 -26.66 32.98 -24.71
CA LEU A 6 -26.36 31.88 -23.79
C LEU A 6 -24.86 31.58 -23.84
N LEU A 7 -24.09 32.29 -23.02
CA LEU A 7 -22.72 31.91 -22.70
C LEU A 7 -22.77 30.68 -21.79
N LEU A 8 -22.71 29.51 -22.42
CA LEU A 8 -22.47 28.23 -21.76
C LEU A 8 -21.06 28.29 -21.16
N PHE A 9 -20.97 28.65 -19.89
CA PHE A 9 -19.75 28.49 -19.09
C PHE A 9 -19.50 26.98 -18.92
N LEU A 10 -18.76 26.39 -19.86
CA LEU A 10 -18.09 25.12 -19.64
C LEU A 10 -16.94 25.41 -18.69
N ILE A 11 -17.21 25.41 -17.39
CA ILE A 11 -16.16 25.42 -16.38
C ILE A 11 -15.41 24.10 -16.55
N PRO A 12 -14.11 24.11 -16.93
CA PRO A 12 -13.34 22.89 -16.86
C PRO A 12 -13.26 22.51 -15.39
N TYR A 13 -13.97 21.47 -14.99
CA TYR A 13 -13.77 20.85 -13.69
C TYR A 13 -12.32 20.33 -13.69
N LEU A 14 -11.41 21.09 -13.09
CA LEU A 14 -10.10 20.62 -12.69
C LEU A 14 -10.34 19.54 -11.64
N VAL A 15 -10.44 18.29 -12.10
CA VAL A 15 -10.41 17.12 -11.23
C VAL A 15 -8.97 17.00 -10.74
N ILE A 16 -8.71 17.55 -9.55
CA ILE A 16 -7.47 17.29 -8.83
C ILE A 16 -7.61 15.87 -8.28
N ALA A 17 -7.02 14.89 -8.97
CA ALA A 17 -6.85 13.57 -8.41
C ALA A 17 -5.81 13.67 -7.29
N ASN A 18 -6.25 13.77 -6.05
CA ASN A 18 -5.36 13.56 -4.91
C ASN A 18 -4.95 12.08 -4.92
N GLU A 19 -3.65 11.80 -4.89
CA GLU A 19 -3.16 10.47 -4.53
C GLU A 19 -3.79 10.06 -3.20
N SER A 20 -4.27 8.81 -3.10
CA SER A 20 -4.78 8.35 -1.82
C SER A 20 -3.63 8.27 -0.82
N ASN A 21 -3.83 8.77 0.40
CA ASN A 21 -2.86 8.66 1.48
C ASN A 21 -2.71 7.20 1.99
N SER A 22 -3.40 6.23 1.38
CA SER A 22 -3.35 4.83 1.76
C SER A 22 -2.11 4.14 1.17
N LEU A 23 -1.42 3.34 1.98
CA LEU A 23 -0.37 2.45 1.51
C LEU A 23 -0.98 1.33 0.65
N GLU A 24 -0.37 1.02 -0.49
CA GLU A 24 -0.76 -0.14 -1.29
C GLU A 24 -0.11 -1.38 -0.68
N VAL A 25 -0.91 -2.41 -0.39
CA VAL A 25 -0.43 -3.65 0.24
C VAL A 25 -0.84 -4.84 -0.61
N ASN A 26 0.14 -5.62 -1.05
CA ASN A 26 -0.05 -6.88 -1.73
C ASN A 26 0.47 -8.01 -0.84
N LEU A 27 -0.43 -8.86 -0.35
CA LEU A 27 -0.11 -10.04 0.46
C LEU A 27 -0.42 -11.30 -0.36
N LEU A 28 0.59 -12.13 -0.58
CA LEU A 28 0.49 -13.35 -1.40
C LEU A 28 0.94 -14.56 -0.60
N PRO A 29 0.14 -15.63 -0.52
CA PRO A 29 0.61 -16.89 0.05
C PRO A 29 1.68 -17.51 -0.86
N LEU A 30 2.72 -18.09 -0.26
CA LEU A 30 3.77 -18.84 -0.95
C LEU A 30 3.52 -20.36 -0.82
N GLU A 31 3.71 -20.90 0.37
CA GLU A 31 3.55 -22.32 0.71
C GLU A 31 2.92 -22.42 2.09
N SER A 32 1.80 -23.15 2.24
CA SER A 32 1.05 -23.41 3.49
C SER A 32 0.97 -22.25 4.50
N ASP A 33 2.05 -22.00 5.23
CA ASP A 33 2.15 -21.03 6.31
C ASP A 33 3.10 -19.85 6.03
N ARG A 34 3.70 -19.79 4.83
CA ARG A 34 4.61 -18.73 4.37
C ARG A 34 3.92 -17.74 3.44
N TYR A 35 4.25 -16.46 3.61
CA TYR A 35 3.65 -15.35 2.90
C TYR A 35 4.72 -14.40 2.39
N ASN A 36 4.46 -13.84 1.22
CA ASN A 36 5.16 -12.70 0.67
C ASN A 36 4.29 -11.45 0.83
N ILE A 37 4.86 -10.36 1.31
CA ILE A 37 4.19 -9.06 1.39
C ILE A 37 5.01 -7.99 0.68
N LEU A 38 4.33 -7.19 -0.14
CA LEU A 38 4.87 -5.97 -0.73
C LEU A 38 4.00 -4.79 -0.29
N ILE A 39 4.63 -3.81 0.35
CA ILE A 39 4.02 -2.54 0.74
C ILE A 39 4.63 -1.45 -0.12
N LYS A 40 3.81 -0.67 -0.81
CA LYS A 40 4.24 0.55 -1.49
C LYS A 40 3.74 1.76 -0.72
N GLY A 41 4.68 2.63 -0.38
CA GLY A 41 4.42 3.94 0.20
C GLY A 41 3.76 4.88 -0.78
N ASN A 42 3.18 5.95 -0.26
CA ASN A 42 2.84 7.14 -1.02
C ASN A 42 4.01 8.14 -1.01
N THR A 43 3.83 9.28 -1.68
CA THR A 43 4.83 10.38 -1.79
C THR A 43 5.31 10.96 -0.46
N SER A 44 4.58 10.75 0.63
CA SER A 44 4.90 11.25 1.97
C SER A 44 5.33 10.16 2.96
N SER A 45 5.31 8.89 2.55
CA SER A 45 5.58 7.77 3.45
C SER A 45 7.06 7.71 3.83
N SER A 46 7.32 7.45 5.11
CA SER A 46 8.64 7.17 5.65
C SER A 46 8.87 5.66 5.81
N GLN A 47 10.12 5.26 6.08
CA GLN A 47 10.44 3.86 6.40
C GLN A 47 9.65 3.38 7.62
N ILE A 48 9.47 4.24 8.64
CA ILE A 48 8.77 3.89 9.88
C ILE A 48 7.30 3.57 9.58
N ASP A 49 6.65 4.33 8.68
CA ASP A 49 5.26 4.08 8.30
C ASP A 49 5.11 2.69 7.65
N LEU A 50 6.07 2.31 6.80
CA LEU A 50 6.09 1.00 6.14
C LEU A 50 6.35 -0.13 7.14
N GLU A 51 7.26 0.05 8.11
CA GLU A 51 7.52 -0.93 9.17
C GLU A 51 6.31 -1.15 10.08
N GLN A 52 5.60 -0.07 10.43
CA GLN A 52 4.37 -0.16 11.22
C GLN A 52 3.28 -0.91 10.46
N GLU A 53 3.08 -0.59 9.18
CA GLU A 53 2.12 -1.27 8.33
C GLU A 53 2.49 -2.76 8.16
N LEU A 54 3.76 -3.07 7.91
CA LEU A 54 4.26 -4.44 7.81
C LEU A 54 3.91 -5.24 9.08
N ARG A 55 4.27 -4.72 10.25
CA ARG A 55 3.98 -5.39 11.53
C ARG A 55 2.49 -5.56 11.74
N ARG A 56 1.67 -4.55 11.41
CA ARG A 56 0.21 -4.63 11.52
C ARG A 56 -0.34 -5.77 10.66
N ARG A 57 0.07 -5.84 9.39
CA ARG A 57 -0.40 -6.89 8.45
C ARG A 57 0.04 -8.29 8.85
N ILE A 58 1.28 -8.45 9.31
CA ILE A 58 1.76 -9.73 9.83
C ILE A 58 0.94 -10.16 11.05
N HIS A 59 0.65 -9.25 11.98
CA HIS A 59 -0.21 -9.56 13.13
C HIS A 59 -1.65 -9.89 12.75
N GLU A 60 -2.22 -9.17 11.78
CA GLU A 60 -3.56 -9.48 11.24
C GLU A 60 -3.61 -10.87 10.60
N THR A 61 -2.51 -11.30 9.97
CA THR A 61 -2.43 -12.58 9.25
C THR A 61 -2.10 -13.76 10.17
N CYS A 62 -1.12 -13.60 11.07
CA CYS A 62 -0.57 -14.68 11.88
C CYS A 62 -0.93 -14.63 13.37
N GLY A 63 -1.54 -13.54 13.84
CA GLY A 63 -1.64 -13.24 15.28
C GLY A 63 -0.26 -12.94 15.88
N THR A 64 0.07 -13.58 17.00
CA THR A 64 1.30 -13.30 17.76
C THR A 64 2.44 -14.26 17.45
N ARG A 65 2.21 -15.32 16.66
CA ARG A 65 3.20 -16.36 16.39
C ARG A 65 3.59 -16.36 14.93
N PHE A 66 4.71 -15.70 14.65
CA PHE A 66 5.28 -15.64 13.32
C PHE A 66 6.79 -15.52 13.39
N GLU A 67 7.44 -15.82 12.27
CA GLU A 67 8.85 -15.53 12.03
C GLU A 67 8.95 -14.69 10.76
N ILE A 68 9.75 -13.64 10.83
CA ILE A 68 10.10 -12.82 9.66
C ILE A 68 11.38 -13.41 9.09
N GLU A 69 11.29 -13.96 7.89
CA GLU A 69 12.43 -14.60 7.21
C GLU A 69 13.28 -13.56 6.46
N ASN A 70 12.63 -12.56 5.86
CA ASN A 70 13.32 -11.49 5.14
C ASN A 70 12.52 -10.18 5.20
N ILE A 71 13.23 -9.05 5.21
CA ILE A 71 12.69 -7.71 4.95
C ILE A 71 13.70 -6.94 4.11
N GLU A 72 13.24 -6.39 3.00
CA GLU A 72 14.02 -5.55 2.11
C GLU A 72 13.33 -4.19 1.92
N LEU A 73 14.09 -3.12 2.16
CA LEU A 73 13.66 -1.77 1.84
C LEU A 73 14.14 -1.41 0.44
N GLY A 74 13.23 -0.89 -0.37
CA GLY A 74 13.48 -0.48 -1.73
C GLY A 74 12.83 0.85 -2.06
N ASN A 75 12.92 1.22 -3.33
CA ASN A 75 12.21 2.36 -3.89
C ASN A 75 11.71 2.01 -5.28
N ILE A 76 10.56 2.56 -5.64
CA ILE A 76 10.02 2.49 -7.00
C ILE A 76 9.76 3.91 -7.50
N ASN A 77 10.01 4.14 -8.80
CA ASN A 77 9.56 5.36 -9.45
C ASN A 77 8.19 5.10 -10.05
N ASP A 78 7.18 5.80 -9.54
CA ASP A 78 5.79 5.63 -9.93
C ASP A 78 5.16 7.02 -10.12
N ASP A 79 4.56 7.24 -11.28
CA ASP A 79 4.03 8.55 -11.72
C ASP A 79 5.02 9.73 -11.57
N GLY A 80 6.31 9.46 -11.76
CA GLY A 80 7.37 10.47 -11.64
C GLY A 80 7.81 10.77 -10.20
N TYR A 81 7.24 10.09 -9.21
CA TYR A 81 7.64 10.19 -7.80
C TYR A 81 8.40 8.95 -7.34
N LYS A 82 9.44 9.16 -6.55
CA LYS A 82 10.16 8.08 -5.88
C LYS A 82 9.41 7.70 -4.60
N LYS A 83 8.79 6.53 -4.58
CA LYS A 83 8.04 5.98 -3.45
C LYS A 83 8.84 4.88 -2.76
N LEU A 84 8.82 4.84 -1.44
CA LEU A 84 9.43 3.75 -0.68
C LEU A 84 8.64 2.47 -0.88
N THR A 85 9.34 1.34 -0.89
CA THR A 85 8.72 0.02 -0.91
C THR A 85 9.34 -0.86 0.17
N MET A 86 8.53 -1.70 0.80
CA MET A 86 9.02 -2.71 1.73
C MET A 86 8.52 -4.07 1.28
N HIS A 87 9.47 -4.95 0.97
CA HIS A 87 9.23 -6.34 0.62
C HIS A 87 9.57 -7.21 1.83
N GLY A 88 8.75 -8.22 2.11
CA GLY A 88 8.99 -9.10 3.23
C GLY A 88 8.52 -10.51 2.95
N ILE A 89 9.18 -11.47 3.58
CA ILE A 89 8.76 -12.86 3.63
C ILE A 89 8.62 -13.25 5.09
N PHE A 90 7.48 -13.82 5.45
CA PHE A 90 7.22 -14.26 6.82
C PHE A 90 6.46 -15.58 6.85
N LYS A 91 6.65 -16.32 7.93
CA LYS A 91 5.98 -17.59 8.20
C LYS A 91 5.07 -17.44 9.42
N CYS A 92 3.80 -17.73 9.27
CA CYS A 92 2.87 -17.85 10.38
C CYS A 92 3.03 -19.23 11.05
N TYR A 93 2.97 -19.30 12.37
CA TYR A 93 2.90 -20.59 13.05
C TYR A 93 1.48 -20.83 13.51
N VAL A 94 0.81 -21.82 12.91
CA VAL A 94 -0.47 -22.30 13.46
C VAL A 94 -0.16 -22.89 14.83
N SER A 95 -0.88 -22.45 15.86
CA SER A 95 -0.95 -23.25 17.08
C SER A 95 -1.58 -24.58 16.70
N SER A 96 -0.76 -25.60 16.46
CA SER A 96 -1.19 -26.99 16.59
C SER A 96 -1.75 -27.10 18.00
N GLN A 97 -3.07 -27.18 18.14
CA GLN A 97 -3.68 -27.60 19.39
C GLN A 97 -3.07 -28.97 19.70
N MET A 98 -2.18 -29.01 20.70
CA MET A 98 -1.81 -30.24 21.39
C MET A 98 -2.87 -30.53 22.45
#